data_AF-A0A2E8B3I7-F1
#
_entry.id   AF-A0A2E8B3I7-F1
#
_cell.length_a   1.000
_cell.length_b   1.000
_cell.length_c   1.000
_cell.angle_alpha   90.00
_cell.angle_beta   90.00
_cell.angle_gamma   90.00
#
_symmetry.space_group_name_H-M   'P 1'
#
loop_
_entity.id
_entity.type
_entity.pdbx_description
1 polymer ?
#
loop_
_entity_poly.entity_id
_entity_poly.type
_entity_poly.pdbx_seq_one_letter_code
_entity_poly.pdbx_strand_id
1 'polypeptide(L)' 'MSKERRNTYKIEAIGPHLCHTINGQVMSEVIDREQEKFRQSGILALQVHVGPPMKVQFRNLFLRRIKVESSP' A
#
# COMPACT_ATOMS: atom_id res chain seq x y z
N MET A 1 2.52 -16.76 -27.07
CA MET A 1 2.49 -15.40 -26.49
C MET A 1 1.81 -15.47 -25.13
N SER A 2 2.55 -15.34 -24.01
CA SER A 2 1.89 -15.30 -22.70
C SER A 2 1.17 -13.96 -22.54
N LYS A 3 -0.05 -14.00 -22.00
CA LYS A 3 -0.80 -12.78 -21.63
C LYS A 3 0.02 -12.05 -20.56
N GLU A 4 0.32 -10.77 -20.77
CA GLU A 4 0.84 -9.91 -19.70
C GLU A 4 -0.15 -9.90 -18.54
N ARG A 5 0.20 -10.58 -17.45
CA ARG A 5 -0.61 -10.63 -16.24
C ARG A 5 -0.29 -9.38 -15.40
N ARG A 6 -1.31 -8.59 -15.12
CA ARG A 6 -1.19 -7.40 -14.28
C ARG A 6 -1.84 -7.68 -12.94
N ASN A 7 -1.19 -7.25 -11.86
CA ASN A 7 -1.76 -7.28 -10.53
C ASN A 7 -2.30 -5.89 -10.17
N THR A 8 -3.47 -5.85 -9.54
CA THR A 8 -4.01 -4.62 -8.95
C THR A 8 -3.69 -4.58 -7.48
N TYR A 9 -3.23 -3.42 -7.00
CA TYR A 9 -2.90 -3.20 -5.60
C TYR A 9 -3.80 -2.11 -5.04
N LYS A 10 -4.32 -2.32 -3.83
CA LYS A 10 -4.99 -1.30 -3.02
C LYS A 10 -4.36 -1.33 -1.63
N ILE A 11 -3.88 -0.18 -1.19
CA ILE A 11 -3.30 0.02 0.14
C ILE A 11 -4.17 1.04 0.84
N GLU A 12 -4.72 0.66 1.99
CA GLU A 12 -5.52 1.52 2.85
C GLU A 12 -4.78 1.73 4.17
N ALA A 13 -4.47 2.98 4.48
CA ALA A 13 -3.86 3.39 5.73
C ALA A 13 -4.77 4.41 6.42
N ILE A 14 -5.55 3.95 7.39
CA ILE A 14 -6.58 4.74 8.10
C ILE A 14 -6.24 4.70 9.59
N GLY A 15 -5.60 5.77 10.07
CA GLY A 15 -5.07 5.78 11.44
C GLY A 15 -4.13 4.59 11.66
N PRO A 16 -4.26 3.83 12.76
CA PRO A 16 -3.41 2.66 13.05
C PRO A 16 -3.72 1.44 12.19
N HIS A 17 -4.78 1.47 11.37
CA HIS A 17 -5.21 0.33 10.57
C HIS A 17 -4.60 0.38 9.16
N LEU A 18 -3.81 -0.63 8.83
CA LEU A 18 -3.16 -0.83 7.53
C LEU A 18 -3.71 -2.10 6.88
N CYS A 19 -4.26 -2.00 5.67
CA CYS A 19 -4.76 -3.14 4.91
C CYS A 19 -4.25 -3.12 3.47
N HIS A 20 -3.65 -4.24 3.04
CA HIS A 20 -3.08 -4.44 1.72
C HIS A 20 -3.86 -5.51 0.95
N THR A 21 -4.36 -5.14 -0.21
CA THR A 21 -5.15 -6.02 -1.09
C THR A 21 -4.43 -6.18 -2.43
N ILE A 22 -4.33 -7.42 -2.92
CA ILE A 22 -3.83 -7.76 -4.26
C ILE A 22 -4.93 -8.48 -5.01
N ASN A 23 -5.27 -8.01 -6.22
CA ASN A 23 -6.32 -8.61 -7.06
C ASN A 23 -7.68 -8.77 -6.36
N GLY A 24 -8.01 -7.83 -5.45
CA GLY A 24 -9.26 -7.84 -4.68
C GLY A 24 -9.24 -8.75 -3.44
N GLN A 25 -8.17 -9.50 -3.20
CA GLN A 25 -8.03 -10.35 -2.03
C GLN A 25 -7.09 -9.71 -0.99
N VAL A 26 -7.53 -9.69 0.28
CA VAL A 26 -6.70 -9.21 1.40
C VAL A 26 -5.50 -10.14 1.56
N MET A 27 -4.31 -9.55 1.54
CA MET A 27 -3.04 -10.27 1.69
C MET A 27 -2.38 -9.99 3.03
N SER A 28 -2.60 -8.80 3.60
CA SER A 28 -2.08 -8.39 4.90
C SER A 28 -2.99 -7.33 5.53
N GLU A 29 -3.26 -7.47 6.82
CA GLU A 29 -4.03 -6.53 7.62
C GLU A 29 -3.39 -6.40 9.01
N VAL A 30 -3.14 -5.17 9.43
CA VAL A 30 -2.42 -4.86 10.68
C VAL A 30 -3.10 -3.70 11.39
N ILE A 31 -3.31 -3.84 12.70
CA ILE A 31 -3.69 -2.74 13.58
C ILE A 31 -2.50 -2.45 14.50
N ASP A 32 -1.82 -1.33 14.27
CA ASP A 32 -0.71 -0.89 15.11
C ASP A 32 -1.24 -0.33 16.43
N ARG A 33 -1.02 -1.06 17.53
CA ARG A 33 -1.46 -0.66 18.87
C ARG A 33 -0.39 0.10 19.65
N GLU A 34 0.80 0.29 19.09
CA GLU A 34 1.91 0.99 19.76
C GLU A 34 1.84 2.50 19.47
N GLN A 35 0.98 3.20 20.21
CA GLN A 35 0.66 4.62 19.97
C GLN A 35 1.88 5.54 19.90
N GLU A 36 2.94 5.26 20.67
CA GLU A 36 4.15 6.10 20.71
C GLU A 36 5.07 5.93 19.50
N LYS A 37 5.03 4.77 18.84
CA LYS A 37 5.88 4.47 17.67
C LYS A 37 5.14 4.55 16.34
N PHE A 38 3.81 4.52 16.39
CA PHE A 38 2.96 4.70 15.23
C PHE A 38 3.26 6.03 14.52
N ARG A 39 3.32 6.00 13.18
CA ARG A 39 3.54 7.18 12.33
C ARG A 39 2.32 7.44 11.46
N GLN A 40 1.73 8.62 11.60
CA GLN A 40 0.57 9.06 10.81
C GLN A 40 0.91 9.48 9.38
N SER A 41 2.17 9.81 9.10
CA SER A 41 2.61 10.29 7.80
C SER A 41 4.02 9.84 7.48
N GLY A 42 4.35 9.81 6.19
CA GLY A 42 5.63 9.37 5.67
C GLY A 42 5.74 9.54 4.17
N ILE A 43 6.76 8.93 3.58
CA ILE A 43 7.04 8.95 2.14
C ILE A 43 6.46 7.70 1.50
N LEU A 44 5.77 7.87 0.37
CA LEU A 44 5.41 6.75 -0.51
C LEU A 44 6.49 6.59 -1.58
N ALA A 45 7.16 5.44 -1.60
CA ALA A 45 8.23 5.13 -2.55
C ALA A 45 7.99 3.76 -3.20
N LEU A 46 8.52 3.59 -4.41
CA LEU A 46 8.57 2.29 -5.08
C LEU A 46 9.96 1.71 -4.85
N GLN A 47 10.01 0.58 -4.15
CA GLN A 47 11.28 -0.11 -3.91
C GLN A 47 11.60 -1.05 -5.07
N VAL A 48 12.83 -0.97 -5.56
CA VAL A 48 13.40 -1.97 -6.47
C VAL A 48 14.38 -2.81 -5.66
N HIS A 49 14.13 -4.12 -5.61
CA HIS A 49 15.05 -5.04 -4.95
C HIS A 49 16.29 -5.26 -5.82
N VAL A 50 17.46 -5.33 -5.19
CA VAL A 50 18.73 -5.64 -5.86
C VAL A 50 18.82 -7.15 -6.02
N GLY A 51 18.95 -7.64 -7.26
CA GLY A 51 19.02 -9.07 -7.56
C GLY A 51 19.31 -9.31 -9.05
N PRO A 52 19.14 -10.54 -9.56
CA PRO A 52 19.19 -10.82 -10.99
C PRO A 52 18.28 -9.86 -11.78
N PRO A 53 18.51 -9.65 -13.09
CA PRO A 53 17.72 -8.69 -13.87
C PRO A 53 16.22 -8.94 -13.75
N MET A 54 15.51 -7.97 -13.17
CA MET A 54 14.05 -7.98 -13.03
C MET A 54 13.47 -6.76 -13.73
N LYS A 55 12.41 -6.98 -14.52
CA LYS A 55 11.63 -5.90 -15.14
C LYS A 55 10.27 -5.82 -14.46
N VAL A 56 9.97 -4.67 -13.87
CA VAL A 56 8.67 -4.35 -13.29
C VAL A 56 8.14 -3.08 -13.95
N GLN A 57 6.84 -3.02 -14.18
CA GLN A 57 6.17 -1.86 -14.75
C GLN A 57 4.98 -1.48 -13.88
N PHE A 58 4.90 -0.21 -13.51
CA PHE A 58 3.79 0.34 -12.76
C PHE A 58 2.90 1.16 -13.70
N ARG A 59 1.58 1.11 -13.51
CA ARG A 59 0.62 2.01 -14.15
C ARG A 59 -0.43 2.43 -13.15
N ASN A 60 -1.11 3.54 -13.42
CA ASN A 60 -2.30 3.95 -12.68
C ASN A 60 -2.04 4.11 -11.17
N LEU A 61 -0.93 4.76 -10.80
CA LEU A 61 -0.64 5.07 -9.40
C LEU A 61 -1.45 6.31 -8.99
N PHE A 62 -2.32 6.14 -8.02
CA PHE A 62 -3.14 7.20 -7.46
C PHE A 62 -2.95 7.26 -5.95
N LEU A 63 -2.86 8.47 -5.41
CA LEU A 63 -2.83 8.73 -3.98
C LEU A 63 -4.02 9.61 -3.61
N ARG A 64 -4.89 9.10 -2.75
CA ARG A 64 -6.00 9.87 -2.18
C ARG A 64 -5.77 10.02 -0.69
N ARG A 65 -5.60 11.26 -0.23
CA ARG A 65 -5.60 11.56 1.21
C ARG A 65 -7.02 11.39 1.73
N ILE A 66 -7.16 10.59 2.78
CA ILE A 66 -8.43 10.41 3.47
C ILE A 66 -8.51 11.54 4.49
N LYS A 67 -9.58 12.35 4.46
CA LYS A 67 -9.86 13.26 5.58
C LYS A 67 -10.18 12.38 6.78
N VAL A 68 -9.34 12.43 7.80
CA VAL A 68 -9.75 11.96 9.12
C VAL A 68 -10.70 13.03 9.62
N GLU A 69 -12.01 12.79 9.56
CA GLU A 69 -12.95 13.65 10.28
C GLU A 69 -12.57 13.57 11.76
N SER A 70 -12.08 14.68 12.30
CA SER A 70 -12.02 14.86 13.74
C SER A 70 -13.47 14.87 14.21
N SER A 71 -13.93 13.77 14.79
CA SER A 71 -15.15 13.80 15.60
C SER A 71 -15.01 14.90 16.66
N PRO A 72 -16.09 15.64 16.97
CA PRO A 72 -16.08 16.80 17.85
C PRO A 72 -15.58 16.50 19.26
#